data_AF-A0A6P0TRV4-F1
#
_entry.id   AF-A0A6P0TRV4-F1
#
_cell.length_a   1.000
_cell.length_b   1.000
_cell.length_c   1.000
_cell.angle_alpha   90.00
_cell.angle_beta   90.00
_cell.angle_gamma   90.00
#
_symmetry.space_group_name_H-M   'P 1'
#
loop_
_entity.id
_entity.type
_entity.pdbx_description
1 polymer ?
#
loop_
_entity_poly.entity_id
_entity_poly.type
_entity_poly.pdbx_seq_one_letter_code
_entity_poly.pdbx_strand_id
1 'polypeptide(L)' 'MRNFKKKIVTDEAMRPVAVLIDYQDWQEIEKLLTAFQSSEVKENVDLSKYAGIMKLSIDPLEYQRQIRDEWQ' A
#
# COMPACT_ATOMS: atom_id res chain seq x y z
N MET A 1 1.24 -10.80 -16.60
CA MET A 1 0.05 -10.80 -15.72
C MET A 1 -0.71 -12.10 -15.95
N ARG A 2 -0.90 -12.93 -14.91
CA ARG A 2 -1.81 -14.08 -15.03
C ARG A 2 -3.24 -13.56 -15.13
N ASN A 3 -4.01 -14.08 -16.08
CA ASN A 3 -5.39 -13.69 -16.29
C ASN A 3 -6.31 -14.63 -15.52
N PHE A 4 -6.88 -14.17 -14.41
CA PHE A 4 -7.83 -14.92 -13.61
C PHE A 4 -9.25 -14.51 -14.00
N LYS A 5 -10.13 -15.49 -14.22
CA LYS A 5 -11.52 -15.19 -14.54
C LYS A 5 -12.24 -14.81 -13.25
N LYS A 6 -12.61 -13.54 -13.12
CA LYS A 6 -13.38 -13.03 -11.99
C LYS A 6 -14.70 -12.45 -12.47
N LYS A 7 -15.77 -12.75 -11.74
CA LYS A 7 -17.10 -12.15 -11.95
C LYS A 7 -17.44 -11.30 -10.74
N ILE A 8 -17.69 -10.01 -10.98
CA ILE A 8 -18.15 -9.09 -9.94
C ILE A 8 -19.65 -9.30 -9.78
N VAL A 9 -20.08 -9.57 -8.54
CA VAL A 9 -21.48 -9.67 -8.16
C VAL A 9 -21.89 -8.32 -7.59
N THR A 10 -22.92 -7.72 -8.17
CA THR A 10 -23.47 -6.44 -7.75
C THR A 10 -24.82 -6.62 -7.07
N ASP A 11 -25.16 -5.71 -6.16
CA ASP A 11 -26.48 -5.61 -5.54
C ASP A 11 -27.51 -4.96 -6.50
N GLU A 12 -28.74 -4.79 -5.98
CA GLU A 12 -29.86 -4.14 -6.67
C GLU A 12 -29.57 -2.67 -7.04
N ALA A 13 -28.63 -2.03 -6.33
CA ALA A 13 -28.19 -0.66 -6.60
C ALA A 13 -26.94 -0.61 -7.49
N MET A 14 -26.60 -1.71 -8.18
CA MET A 14 -25.42 -1.85 -9.04
C MET A 14 -24.08 -1.62 -8.32
N ARG A 15 -24.03 -1.78 -6.99
CA ARG A 15 -22.81 -1.68 -6.20
C ARG A 15 -22.14 -3.05 -6.08
N PRO A 16 -20.81 -3.15 -6.23
CA PRO A 16 -20.10 -4.41 -6.11
C PRO A 16 -20.11 -4.91 -4.66
N VAL A 17 -20.60 -6.12 -4.43
CA VAL A 17 -20.69 -6.74 -3.10
C VAL A 17 -19.72 -7.91 -2.94
N ALA A 18 -19.55 -8.70 -3.99
CA ALA A 18 -18.67 -9.87 -3.95
C ALA A 18 -17.97 -10.10 -5.28
N VAL A 19 -16.92 -10.91 -5.25
CA VAL A 19 -16.22 -11.38 -6.44
C VAL A 19 -16.24 -12.90 -6.42
N LEU A 20 -16.79 -13.48 -7.48
CA LEU A 20 -16.75 -14.92 -7.73
C LEU A 20 -15.53 -15.23 -8.58
N ILE A 21 -14.75 -16.20 -8.13
CA ILE A 21 -13.55 -16.71 -8.81
C ILE A 21 -13.68 -18.23 -8.83
N ASP A 22 -13.25 -18.86 -9.93
CA ASP A 22 -13.17 -20.31 -9.98
C ASP A 22 -12.29 -20.85 -8.86
N TYR A 23 -12.70 -21.95 -8.25
CA TYR A 23 -12.01 -22.49 -7.07
C TYR A 23 -10.54 -22.83 -7.35
N GLN A 24 -10.24 -23.35 -8.54
CA GLN A 24 -8.87 -23.65 -8.98
C GLN A 24 -8.00 -22.38 -9.05
N ASP A 25 -8.55 -21.30 -9.60
CA ASP A 25 -7.88 -20.00 -9.67
C ASP A 25 -7.65 -19.45 -8.26
N TRP A 26 -8.64 -19.60 -7.36
CA TRP A 26 -8.51 -19.20 -5.96
C TRP A 26 -7.38 -19.94 -5.24
N GLN A 27 -7.27 -21.27 -5.41
CA GLN A 27 -6.19 -22.07 -4.81
C GLN A 27 -4.80 -21.65 -5.32
N GLU A 28 -4.67 -21.33 -6.60
CA GLU A 28 -3.40 -20.85 -7.16
C GLU A 28 -3.02 -19.46 -6.62
N ILE A 29 -4.00 -18.57 -6.44
CA ILE A 29 -3.79 -17.27 -5.81
C ILE A 29 -3.35 -17.45 -4.34
N GLU A 30 -3.99 -18.36 -3.61
CA GLU A 30 -3.65 -18.66 -2.22
C GLU A 30 -2.20 -19.13 -2.09
N LYS A 31 -1.78 -20.12 -2.90
CA LYS A 31 -0.39 -20.60 -2.91
C LYS A 31 0.61 -19.48 -3.19
N LEU A 32 0.31 -18.60 -4.15
CA LEU A 32 1.15 -17.45 -4.47
C LEU A 32 1.25 -16.50 -3.28
N LEU A 33 0.12 -16.12 -2.67
CA LEU A 33 0.10 -15.22 -1.53
C LEU A 33 0.87 -15.79 -0.32
N THR A 34 0.74 -17.09 -0.06
CA THR A 34 1.51 -17.76 1.00
C THR A 34 3.01 -17.74 0.69
N ALA A 35 3.40 -18.02 -0.56
CA ALA A 35 4.79 -17.94 -0.97
C ALA A 35 5.35 -16.51 -0.84
N PHE A 36 4.56 -15.49 -1.21
CA PHE A 36 4.91 -14.08 -1.05
C PHE A 36 5.02 -13.66 0.42
N GLN A 37 4.09 -14.05 1.29
CA GLN A 37 4.18 -13.78 2.73
C GLN A 37 5.40 -14.47 3.38
N SER A 38 5.82 -15.61 2.82
CA SER A 38 7.00 -16.34 3.29
C SER A 38 8.31 -15.70 2.82
N SER A 39 8.32 -15.03 1.66
CA SER A 39 9.46 -14.26 1.16
C SER A 39 9.48 -12.82 1.69
N GLU A 40 8.32 -12.25 2.03
CA GLU A 40 8.15 -11.11 2.93
C GLU A 40 8.29 -11.56 4.40
N VAL A 41 9.32 -12.35 4.71
CA VAL A 41 10.02 -12.15 5.97
C VAL A 41 10.35 -10.69 5.95
N LYS A 42 9.54 -9.92 6.68
CA LYS A 42 9.71 -8.53 7.04
C LYS A 42 11.19 -8.26 6.94
N GLU A 43 11.62 -7.59 5.88
CA GLU A 43 12.67 -6.62 6.09
C GLU A 43 12.06 -5.78 7.20
N ASN A 44 12.49 -6.08 8.42
CA ASN A 44 12.23 -5.28 9.59
C ASN A 44 13.03 -4.03 9.24
N VAL A 45 12.47 -3.20 8.35
CA VAL A 45 13.07 -1.95 7.93
C VAL A 45 12.93 -1.13 9.18
N ASP A 46 13.93 -1.29 10.03
CA ASP A 46 13.97 -0.62 11.30
C ASP A 46 14.10 0.87 10.96
N LEU A 47 12.97 1.55 11.04
CA LEU A 47 12.86 2.98 10.80
C LEU A 47 13.45 3.77 11.98
N SER A 48 13.84 3.11 13.08
CA SER A 48 14.52 3.75 14.21
C SER A 48 15.80 4.46 13.77
N LYS A 49 16.50 3.95 12.75
CA LYS A 49 17.69 4.59 12.16
C LYS A 49 17.41 5.95 11.53
N TYR A 50 16.15 6.27 11.24
CA TYR A 50 15.71 7.57 10.73
C TYR A 50 14.93 8.38 11.78
N ALA A 51 14.66 7.81 12.96
CA ALA A 51 14.01 8.53 14.06
C ALA A 51 14.94 9.65 14.56
N GLY A 52 14.45 10.89 14.57
CA GLY A 52 15.22 12.07 15.02
C GLY A 52 16.26 12.59 14.01
N ILE A 53 16.50 11.90 12.90
CA ILE A 53 17.41 12.36 11.84
C ILE A 53 16.59 13.01 10.72
N MET A 54 16.20 14.27 10.90
CA MET A 54 15.72 15.09 9.78
C MET A 54 16.92 15.71 9.06
N LYS A 55 17.39 15.06 7.99
CA LYS A 55 18.32 15.69 7.05
C LYS A 55 17.53 16.60 6.11
N LEU A 56 17.30 17.83 6.54
CA LEU A 56 16.71 18.86 5.69
C LEU A 56 17.81 19.54 4.88
N SER A 57 17.54 19.80 3.59
CA SER A 57 18.41 20.59 2.72
C SER A 57 18.37 22.09 3.05
N ILE A 58 17.36 22.51 3.80
CA ILE A 58 17.06 23.89 4.16
C ILE A 58 16.97 23.96 5.68
N ASP A 59 17.45 25.06 6.26
CA ASP A 59 17.31 25.31 7.68
C ASP A 59 15.81 25.33 8.07
N PRO A 60 15.37 24.56 9.09
CA PRO A 60 13.96 24.46 9.44
C PRO A 60 13.30 25.79 9.83
N LEU A 61 14.05 26.69 10.48
CA LEU A 61 13.54 28.00 10.92
C LEU A 61 13.39 28.94 9.74
N GLU A 62 14.33 28.92 8.79
CA GLU A 62 14.21 29.68 7.54
C GLU A 62 13.00 29.22 6.71
N TYR A 63 12.78 27.91 6.59
CA TYR A 63 11.61 27.37 5.90
C TYR A 63 10.30 27.78 6.59
N GLN A 64 10.24 27.70 7.92
CA GLN A 64 9.08 28.16 8.69
C GLN A 64 8.81 29.66 8.49
N ARG A 65 9.87 30.47 8.40
CA ARG A 65 9.73 31.91 8.16
C ARG A 65 9.19 32.17 6.76
N GLN A 66 9.73 31.51 5.73
CA GLN A 66 9.24 31.62 4.35
C GLN A 66 7.75 31.29 4.24
N ILE A 67 7.31 30.14 4.76
CA ILE A 67 5.90 29.75 4.70
C ILE A 67 5.00 30.73 5.45
N ARG A 68 5.47 31.29 6.59
CA ARG A 68 4.68 32.29 7.31
C ARG A 68 4.56 33.61 6.54
N ASP A 69 5.65 34.03 5.89
CA ASP A 69 5.69 35.27 5.12
C ASP A 69 4.87 35.14 3.80
N GLU A 70 4.71 33.92 3.26
CA GLU A 70 3.85 33.63 2.11
C GLU A 70 2.33 33.82 2.38
N TRP A 71 1.92 33.83 3.64
CA TRP A 71 0.52 33.99 4.05
C TRP A 71 0.17 35.42 4.50
N GLN A 72 1.11 36.36 4.37
CA GLN A 72 0.86 37.80 4.51
C GLN A 72 0.36 38.41 3.20
#